data_AF-A0A060CIV2-F1
#
_entry.id   AF-A0A060CIV2-F1
#
_cell.length_a   1.000
_cell.length_b   1.000
_cell.length_c   1.000
_cell.angle_alpha   90.00
_cell.angle_beta   90.00
_cell.angle_gamma   90.00
#
_symmetry.space_group_name_H-M   'P 1'
#
loop_
_entity.id
_entity.type
_entity.pdbx_description
1 polymer ?
#
loop_
_entity_poly.entity_id
_entity_poly.type
_entity_poly.pdbx_seq_one_letter_code
_entity_poly.pdbx_strand_id
1 'polypeptide(L)'
;MTEISLAPGERREIVFAIGDAAGSEEAAKLVRSHVNAKAFDTALRETRRFWSNFVDTIQVETPDPALDILLNGWLPYQALSCRIMARSAFYQASGAFGFRDQLQDTLAFLIHDPALARRQILNAAARQFEEGDVQHWWLPETGGGVRTMISDD
;
A
#
# COMPACT_ATOMS: atom_id res chain seq x y z
N MET A 1 31.98 5.01 -15.37
CA MET A 1 30.92 5.94 -15.79
C MET A 1 30.47 5.47 -17.16
N THR A 2 29.19 5.14 -17.34
CA THR A 2 28.66 4.75 -18.66
C THR A 2 28.35 6.02 -19.44
N GLU A 3 29.00 6.22 -20.57
CA GLU A 3 28.79 7.37 -21.44
C GLU A 3 27.68 7.05 -22.46
N ILE A 4 26.74 7.98 -22.65
CA ILE A 4 25.62 7.82 -23.58
C ILE A 4 25.62 9.02 -24.52
N SER A 5 25.81 8.77 -25.81
CA SER A 5 25.73 9.78 -26.88
C SER A 5 24.37 9.70 -27.58
N LEU A 6 23.80 10.85 -27.93
CA LEU A 6 22.53 10.99 -28.65
C LEU A 6 22.71 11.89 -29.87
N ALA A 7 22.20 11.47 -31.02
CA ALA A 7 22.07 12.33 -32.20
C ALA A 7 20.89 13.33 -32.05
N PRO A 8 20.83 14.40 -32.87
CA PRO A 8 19.67 15.30 -32.89
C PRO A 8 18.37 14.53 -33.14
N GLY A 9 17.41 14.64 -32.22
CA GLY A 9 16.12 13.96 -32.28
C GLY A 9 16.12 12.51 -31.79
N GLU A 10 17.27 11.95 -31.39
CA GLU A 10 17.35 10.60 -30.84
C GLU A 10 16.83 10.54 -29.40
N ARG A 11 16.08 9.48 -29.08
CA ARG A 11 15.63 9.16 -27.72
C ARG A 11 16.22 7.82 -27.28
N ARG A 12 16.76 7.79 -26.06
CA ARG A 12 17.12 6.56 -25.35
C ARG A 12 16.30 6.45 -24.07
N GLU A 13 15.97 5.23 -23.69
CA GLU A 13 15.29 4.92 -22.44
C GLU A 13 16.19 4.02 -21.60
N ILE A 14 16.28 4.34 -20.31
CA ILE A 14 17.08 3.60 -19.34
C ILE A 14 16.15 3.26 -18.18
N VAL A 15 16.00 1.96 -17.93
CA VAL A 15 15.17 1.47 -16.83
C VAL A 15 16.08 1.08 -15.68
N PHE A 16 15.86 1.72 -14.52
CA PHE A 16 16.47 1.34 -13.26
C PHE A 16 15.48 0.51 -12.45
N ALA A 17 15.97 -0.55 -11.84
CA ALA A 17 15.18 -1.38 -10.93
C ALA A 17 15.89 -1.42 -9.57
N ILE A 18 15.10 -1.29 -8.52
CA ILE A 18 15.50 -1.49 -7.13
C ILE A 18 14.60 -2.56 -6.53
N GLY A 19 15.17 -3.43 -5.71
CA GLY A 19 14.45 -4.51 -5.07
C GLY A 19 15.24 -5.11 -3.92
N ASP A 20 14.61 -6.05 -3.24
CA ASP A 20 15.17 -6.81 -2.13
C ASP A 20 15.08 -8.31 -2.45
N ALA A 21 16.11 -9.07 -2.07
CA ALA A 21 16.23 -10.50 -2.36
C ALA A 21 17.11 -11.17 -1.30
N ALA A 22 16.92 -12.48 -1.08
CA ALA A 22 17.67 -13.23 -0.08
C ALA A 22 19.18 -13.33 -0.41
N GLY A 23 19.57 -13.06 -1.66
CA GLY A 23 20.97 -13.04 -2.08
C GLY A 23 21.16 -12.65 -3.54
N SER A 24 22.43 -12.58 -3.96
CA SER A 24 22.83 -12.12 -5.30
C SER A 24 22.32 -13.02 -6.44
N GLU A 25 22.23 -14.34 -6.22
CA GLU A 25 21.72 -15.27 -7.23
C GLU A 25 20.24 -15.06 -7.51
N GLU A 26 19.44 -14.90 -6.44
CA GLU A 26 18.02 -14.60 -6.54
C GLU A 26 17.79 -13.22 -7.15
N ALA A 27 18.54 -12.20 -6.71
CA ALA A 27 18.49 -10.87 -7.30
C ALA A 27 18.75 -10.92 -8.81
N ALA A 28 19.78 -11.65 -9.25
CA ALA A 28 20.10 -11.81 -10.66
C ALA A 28 18.99 -12.53 -11.43
N LYS A 29 18.34 -13.54 -10.82
CA LYS A 29 17.17 -14.23 -11.40
C LYS A 29 15.98 -13.28 -11.53
N LEU A 30 15.68 -12.48 -10.50
CA LEU A 30 14.60 -11.49 -10.51
C LEU A 30 14.81 -10.43 -11.57
N VAL A 31 16.03 -9.87 -11.67
CA VAL A 31 16.37 -8.88 -12.71
C VAL A 31 16.17 -9.47 -14.11
N ARG A 32 16.70 -10.69 -14.38
CA ARG A 32 16.54 -11.33 -15.70
C ARG A 32 15.08 -11.60 -16.07
N SER A 33 14.23 -11.93 -15.09
CA SER A 33 12.83 -12.28 -15.34
C SER A 33 11.91 -11.06 -15.42
N HIS A 34 12.18 -10.02 -14.64
CA HIS A 34 11.27 -8.89 -14.45
C HIS A 34 11.78 -7.55 -15.01
N VAL A 35 13.05 -7.42 -15.38
CA VAL A 35 13.63 -6.16 -15.88
C VAL A 35 14.00 -6.34 -17.34
N ASN A 36 12.99 -6.29 -18.20
CA ASN A 36 13.15 -6.31 -19.66
C ASN A 36 12.51 -5.05 -20.29
N ALA A 37 12.76 -4.84 -21.58
CA ALA A 37 12.32 -3.64 -22.29
C ALA A 37 10.80 -3.37 -22.23
N LYS A 38 9.95 -4.40 -22.00
CA LYS A 38 8.49 -4.25 -21.89
C LYS A 38 7.98 -4.23 -20.46
N ALA A 39 8.85 -4.52 -19.49
CA ALA A 39 8.43 -4.71 -18.11
C ALA A 39 7.95 -3.40 -17.47
N PHE A 40 8.67 -2.29 -17.73
CA PHE A 40 8.29 -0.98 -17.22
C PHE A 40 6.88 -0.56 -17.68
N ASP A 41 6.64 -0.60 -18.99
CA ASP A 41 5.33 -0.23 -19.55
C ASP A 41 4.21 -1.13 -19.02
N THR A 42 4.49 -2.41 -18.83
CA THR A 42 3.52 -3.36 -18.29
C THR A 42 3.19 -3.04 -16.84
N ALA A 43 4.19 -2.86 -15.99
CA ALA A 43 4.02 -2.49 -14.59
C ALA A 43 3.30 -1.13 -14.44
N LEU A 44 3.63 -0.15 -15.29
CA LEU A 44 2.97 1.16 -15.29
C LEU A 44 1.49 1.04 -15.68
N ARG A 45 1.17 0.26 -16.74
CA ARG A 45 -0.23 0.02 -17.13
C ARG A 45 -1.02 -0.68 -16.05
N GLU A 46 -0.44 -1.70 -15.41
CA GLU A 46 -1.09 -2.45 -14.32
C GLU A 46 -1.32 -1.58 -13.09
N THR A 47 -0.33 -0.75 -12.72
CA THR A 47 -0.44 0.21 -11.62
C THR A 47 -1.54 1.24 -11.90
N ARG A 48 -1.59 1.81 -13.11
CA ARG A 48 -2.65 2.73 -13.51
C ARG A 48 -4.02 2.07 -13.48
N ARG A 49 -4.15 0.85 -14.01
CA ARG A 49 -5.40 0.10 -14.01
C ARG A 49 -5.87 -0.21 -12.58
N PHE A 50 -4.97 -0.65 -11.71
CA PHE A 50 -5.28 -0.89 -10.30
C PHE A 50 -5.85 0.37 -9.65
N TRP A 51 -5.15 1.50 -9.77
CA TRP A 51 -5.58 2.74 -9.13
C TRP A 51 -6.85 3.32 -9.73
N SER A 52 -7.01 3.28 -11.07
CA SER A 52 -8.24 3.75 -11.73
C SER A 52 -9.43 2.93 -11.24
N ASN A 53 -9.33 1.60 -11.30
CA ASN A 53 -10.40 0.72 -10.80
C ASN A 53 -10.71 0.95 -9.32
N PHE A 54 -9.70 1.25 -8.50
CA PHE A 54 -9.91 1.49 -7.08
C PHE A 54 -10.65 2.80 -6.81
N VAL A 55 -10.16 3.92 -7.35
CA VAL A 55 -10.75 5.24 -7.07
C VAL A 55 -12.10 5.44 -7.78
N ASP A 56 -12.32 4.75 -8.90
CA ASP A 56 -13.60 4.80 -9.64
C ASP A 56 -14.74 4.06 -8.91
N THR A 57 -14.49 3.40 -7.78
CA THR A 57 -15.52 2.64 -7.03
C THR A 57 -16.61 3.55 -6.45
N ILE A 58 -16.22 4.73 -5.96
CA ILE A 58 -17.14 5.77 -5.49
C ILE A 58 -16.78 7.05 -6.22
N GLN A 59 -17.76 7.63 -6.89
CA GLN A 59 -17.63 8.91 -7.57
C GLN A 59 -18.77 9.82 -7.13
N VAL A 60 -18.43 11.06 -6.82
CA VAL A 60 -19.37 12.13 -6.49
C VAL A 60 -19.24 13.25 -7.51
N GLU A 61 -20.35 13.93 -7.75
CA GLU A 61 -20.40 15.16 -8.52
C GLU A 61 -21.11 16.20 -7.66
N THR A 62 -20.41 17.29 -7.36
CA THR A 62 -20.91 18.36 -6.50
C THR A 62 -20.70 19.73 -7.15
N PRO A 63 -21.34 20.80 -6.63
CA PRO A 63 -21.07 22.15 -7.10
C PRO A 63 -19.64 22.66 -6.80
N ASP A 64 -18.83 21.92 -6.03
CA ASP A 64 -17.45 22.24 -5.72
C ASP A 64 -16.49 21.23 -6.37
N PRO A 65 -15.87 21.56 -7.52
CA PRO A 65 -14.95 20.66 -8.21
C PRO A 65 -13.71 20.27 -7.38
N ALA A 66 -13.31 21.10 -6.42
CA ALA A 66 -12.18 20.77 -5.56
C ALA A 66 -12.54 19.63 -4.59
N LEU A 67 -13.79 19.61 -4.10
CA LEU A 67 -14.30 18.52 -3.27
C LEU A 67 -14.36 17.21 -4.08
N ASP A 68 -14.83 17.28 -5.32
CA ASP A 68 -14.91 16.11 -6.21
C ASP A 68 -13.52 15.50 -6.45
N ILE A 69 -12.51 16.33 -6.73
CA ILE A 69 -11.12 15.88 -6.92
C ILE A 69 -10.57 15.16 -5.68
N LEU A 70 -10.91 15.63 -4.47
CA LEU A 70 -10.48 15.00 -3.23
C LEU A 70 -11.16 13.65 -3.01
N LEU A 71 -12.50 13.60 -3.11
CA LEU A 71 -13.28 12.40 -2.82
C LEU A 71 -13.12 11.31 -3.88
N ASN A 72 -13.03 11.69 -5.16
CA ASN A 72 -12.95 10.77 -6.29
C ASN A 72 -11.53 10.26 -6.58
N GLY A 73 -10.53 10.74 -5.85
CA GLY A 73 -9.13 10.43 -6.14
C GLY A 73 -8.23 10.46 -4.92
N TRP A 74 -7.90 11.66 -4.43
CA TRP A 74 -6.80 11.82 -3.47
C TRP A 74 -7.04 11.17 -2.11
N LEU A 75 -8.23 11.31 -1.53
CA LEU A 75 -8.54 10.75 -0.22
C LEU A 75 -8.53 9.22 -0.21
N PRO A 76 -9.23 8.50 -1.12
CA PRO A 76 -9.15 7.04 -1.15
C PRO A 76 -7.73 6.56 -1.49
N TYR A 77 -7.03 7.23 -2.42
CA TYR A 77 -5.64 6.92 -2.74
C TYR A 77 -4.72 7.02 -1.52
N GLN A 78 -4.80 8.14 -0.79
CA GLN A 78 -3.97 8.39 0.39
C GLN A 78 -4.28 7.40 1.51
N ALA A 79 -5.55 7.17 1.81
CA ALA A 79 -5.95 6.27 2.87
C ALA A 79 -5.53 4.82 2.57
N LEU A 80 -5.71 4.32 1.33
CA LEU A 80 -5.28 2.96 1.00
C LEU A 80 -3.75 2.82 1.04
N SER A 81 -3.05 3.70 0.33
CA SER A 81 -1.59 3.62 0.21
C SER A 81 -0.88 3.79 1.56
N CYS A 82 -1.28 4.80 2.32
CA CYS A 82 -0.58 5.20 3.53
C CYS A 82 -1.04 4.38 4.74
N ARG A 83 -2.36 4.27 4.94
CA ARG A 83 -2.92 3.69 6.18
C ARG A 83 -3.04 2.18 6.12
N ILE A 84 -3.47 1.63 4.98
CA ILE A 84 -3.66 0.18 4.85
C ILE A 84 -2.39 -0.53 4.37
N MET A 85 -1.81 -0.07 3.25
CA MET A 85 -0.68 -0.76 2.63
C MET A 85 0.63 -0.50 3.38
N ALA A 86 0.99 0.77 3.59
CA ALA A 86 2.24 1.14 4.26
C ALA A 86 2.14 1.12 5.79
N ARG A 87 0.95 1.34 6.36
CA ARG A 87 0.73 1.54 7.81
C ARG A 87 1.67 2.60 8.37
N SER A 88 1.74 3.71 7.66
CA SER A 88 2.66 4.80 7.91
C SER A 88 1.94 6.15 7.84
N ALA A 89 2.59 7.19 8.35
CA ALA A 89 2.22 8.59 8.25
C ALA A 89 3.46 9.44 8.59
N PHE A 90 3.37 10.76 8.41
CA PHE A 90 4.51 11.66 8.67
C PHE A 90 5.12 11.51 10.07
N TYR A 91 4.31 11.19 11.08
CA TYR A 91 4.75 10.96 12.48
C TYR A 91 4.72 9.49 12.92
N GLN A 92 4.46 8.55 12.00
CA GLN A 92 4.34 7.12 12.30
C GLN A 92 5.00 6.31 11.19
N ALA A 93 6.22 5.81 11.42
CA ALA A 93 7.01 5.14 10.38
C ALA A 93 7.30 3.65 10.65
N SER A 94 6.59 3.02 11.60
CA SER A 94 6.91 1.65 12.03
C SER A 94 6.43 0.57 11.05
N GLY A 95 5.38 0.82 10.27
CA GLY A 95 4.74 -0.20 9.43
C GLY A 95 3.99 -1.30 10.21
N ALA A 96 3.87 -1.13 11.54
CA ALA A 96 3.15 -2.04 12.42
C ALA A 96 1.64 -1.92 12.23
N PHE A 97 0.91 -2.99 12.53
CA PHE A 97 -0.53 -2.91 12.73
C PHE A 97 -0.81 -2.28 14.09
N GLY A 98 -1.68 -1.27 14.15
CA GLY A 98 -2.35 -0.87 15.38
C GLY A 98 -3.75 -1.48 15.41
N PHE A 99 -4.17 -2.02 16.56
CA PHE A 99 -5.44 -2.75 16.67
C PHE A 99 -6.62 -1.87 16.25
N ARG A 100 -6.82 -0.76 16.96
CA ARG A 100 -7.88 0.21 16.66
C ARG A 100 -7.66 0.90 15.33
N ASP A 101 -6.45 1.41 15.10
CA ASP A 101 -6.12 2.19 13.91
C ASP A 101 -6.52 1.45 12.63
N GLN A 102 -6.14 0.18 12.52
CA GLN A 102 -6.40 -0.60 11.31
C GLN A 102 -7.87 -0.95 11.14
N LEU A 103 -8.60 -1.19 12.22
CA LEU A 103 -10.04 -1.37 12.16
C LEU A 103 -10.74 -0.08 11.71
N GLN A 104 -10.35 1.08 12.26
CA GLN A 104 -10.92 2.38 11.89
C GLN A 104 -10.58 2.78 10.44
N ASP A 105 -9.32 2.65 10.03
CA ASP A 105 -8.87 2.93 8.65
C ASP A 105 -9.63 2.06 7.64
N THR A 106 -9.95 0.82 8.03
CA THR A 106 -10.67 -0.13 7.17
C THR A 106 -12.14 0.23 6.96
N LEU A 107 -12.77 0.96 7.88
CA LEU A 107 -14.17 1.37 7.75
C LEU A 107 -14.41 2.21 6.48
N ALA A 108 -13.43 3.02 6.08
CA ALA A 108 -13.49 3.84 4.86
C ALA A 108 -13.63 2.99 3.58
N PHE A 109 -13.29 1.70 3.65
CA PHE A 109 -13.21 0.81 2.49
C PHE A 109 -14.25 -0.32 2.49
N LEU A 110 -15.26 -0.28 3.38
CA LEU A 110 -16.31 -1.30 3.41
C LEU A 110 -17.04 -1.46 2.08
N ILE A 111 -17.29 -0.35 1.38
CA ILE A 111 -17.92 -0.34 0.05
C ILE A 111 -16.90 -0.70 -1.04
N HIS A 112 -15.63 -0.35 -0.87
CA HIS A 112 -14.58 -0.56 -1.86
C HIS A 112 -14.12 -2.03 -1.95
N ASP A 113 -13.83 -2.63 -0.81
CA ASP A 113 -13.39 -4.03 -0.70
C ASP A 113 -13.88 -4.64 0.62
N PRO A 114 -15.08 -5.25 0.66
CA PRO A 114 -15.56 -5.93 1.86
C PRO A 114 -14.66 -7.12 2.27
N ALA A 115 -13.87 -7.68 1.34
CA ALA A 115 -12.91 -8.72 1.67
C ALA A 115 -11.70 -8.15 2.44
N LEU A 116 -11.31 -6.88 2.22
CA LEU A 116 -10.33 -6.18 3.07
C LEU A 116 -10.83 -6.12 4.52
N ALA A 117 -12.09 -5.72 4.72
CA ALA A 117 -12.70 -5.67 6.04
C ALA A 117 -12.66 -7.03 6.74
N ARG A 118 -13.04 -8.10 6.02
CA ARG A 118 -12.94 -9.46 6.55
C ARG A 118 -11.50 -9.83 6.95
N ARG A 119 -10.51 -9.53 6.11
CA ARG A 119 -9.08 -9.81 6.41
C ARG A 119 -8.63 -9.06 7.66
N GLN A 120 -8.99 -7.78 7.80
CA GLN A 120 -8.58 -6.95 8.93
C GLN A 120 -9.26 -7.37 10.24
N ILE A 121 -10.55 -7.72 10.20
CA ILE A 121 -11.26 -8.25 11.38
C ILE A 121 -10.59 -9.54 11.86
N LEU A 122 -10.26 -10.47 10.96
CA LEU A 122 -9.61 -11.72 11.34
C LEU A 122 -8.18 -11.49 11.87
N ASN A 123 -7.43 -10.57 11.25
CA ASN A 123 -6.10 -10.18 11.71
C ASN A 123 -6.13 -9.57 13.12
N ALA A 124 -7.05 -8.65 13.39
CA ALA A 124 -7.22 -8.05 14.71
C ALA A 124 -7.74 -9.06 15.74
N ALA A 125 -8.76 -9.86 15.41
CA ALA A 125 -9.32 -10.86 16.33
C ALA A 125 -8.27 -11.90 16.77
N ALA A 126 -7.30 -12.25 15.91
CA ALA A 126 -6.18 -13.12 16.26
C ALA A 126 -5.22 -12.52 17.31
N ARG A 127 -5.42 -11.25 17.69
CA ARG A 127 -4.62 -10.50 18.67
C ARG A 127 -5.36 -10.20 19.97
N GLN A 128 -6.55 -10.76 20.14
CA GLN A 128 -7.31 -10.70 21.39
C GLN A 128 -6.93 -11.87 22.31
N PHE A 129 -6.81 -11.59 23.60
CA PHE A 129 -6.53 -12.58 24.64
C PHE A 129 -7.83 -13.05 25.32
N GLU A 130 -7.78 -14.18 26.05
CA GLU A 130 -8.96 -14.76 26.71
C GLU A 130 -9.60 -13.80 27.73
N GLU A 131 -8.80 -12.94 28.36
CA GLU A 131 -9.27 -11.93 29.31
C GLU A 131 -10.01 -10.76 28.64
N GLY A 132 -9.99 -10.69 27.31
CA GLY A 132 -10.74 -9.73 26.50
C GLY A 132 -9.93 -8.52 26.01
N ASP A 133 -8.77 -8.25 26.61
CA ASP A 133 -7.83 -7.23 26.14
C ASP A 133 -7.00 -7.73 24.94
N VAL A 134 -6.23 -6.83 24.33
CA VAL A 134 -5.62 -7.06 23.01
C VAL A 134 -4.15 -6.63 22.95
N GLN A 135 -3.47 -7.10 21.90
CA GLN A 135 -2.19 -6.53 21.48
C GLN A 135 -2.45 -5.18 20.80
N HIS A 136 -2.10 -4.08 21.47
CA HIS A 136 -2.32 -2.70 21.01
C HIS A 136 -1.72 -2.45 19.62
N TRP A 137 -0.53 -2.97 19.37
CA TRP A 137 0.09 -3.00 18.05
C TRP A 137 1.02 -4.20 17.89
N TRP A 138 1.27 -4.62 16.64
CA TRP A 138 2.19 -5.72 16.30
C TRP A 138 2.89 -5.55 14.95
N LEU A 139 4.09 -6.12 14.84
CA LEU A 139 4.82 -6.23 13.58
C LEU A 139 4.27 -7.38 12.73
N PRO A 140 4.11 -7.18 11.40
CA PRO A 140 3.52 -8.18 10.50
C PRO A 140 4.30 -9.50 10.48
N GLU A 141 5.64 -9.44 10.50
CA GLU A 141 6.48 -10.61 10.28
C GLU A 141 6.75 -11.41 11.55
N THR A 142 7.01 -10.72 12.66
CA THR A 142 7.40 -11.37 13.93
C THR A 142 6.24 -11.52 14.89
N GLY A 143 5.14 -10.78 14.70
CA GLY A 143 4.07 -10.66 15.69
C GLY A 143 4.48 -9.95 16.98
N GLY A 144 5.72 -9.45 17.07
CA GLY A 144 6.21 -8.70 18.22
C GLY A 144 5.45 -7.38 18.36
N GLY A 145 5.10 -7.03 19.59
CA GLY A 145 4.18 -5.93 19.87
C GLY A 145 3.85 -5.81 21.35
N VAL A 146 2.99 -4.87 21.71
CA VAL A 146 2.68 -4.55 23.12
C VAL A 146 1.23 -4.93 23.43
N ARG A 147 1.03 -5.75 24.47
CA ARG A 147 -0.29 -5.98 25.10
C ARG A 147 -0.55 -4.86 26.11
N THR A 148 -1.74 -4.26 26.07
CA THR A 148 -2.11 -3.17 26.99
C THR A 148 -3.55 -3.33 27.47
N MET A 149 -3.93 -2.55 28.49
CA MET A 149 -5.30 -2.45 28.98
C MET A 149 -5.99 -1.16 28.49
N ILE A 150 -5.57 -0.62 27.35
CA ILE A 150 -6.22 0.53 26.73
C ILE A 150 -7.65 0.12 26.35
N SER A 151 -8.64 0.68 27.05
CA SER A 151 -10.01 0.15 27.05
C SER A 151 -10.80 0.40 25.77
N ASP A 152 -10.32 1.27 24.89
CA ASP A 152 -10.96 1.60 23.61
C ASP A 152 -10.35 0.85 22.41
N ASP A 153 -9.36 -0.02 22.64
CA ASP A 153 -8.94 -1.03 21.67
C ASP A 153 -9.93 -2.20 21.68
#